data_AF-A0A498KEQ5-F1
#
_entry.id   AF-A0A498KEQ5-F1
#
_cell.length_a   1.000
_cell.length_b   1.000
_cell.length_c   1.000
_cell.angle_alpha   90.00
_cell.angle_beta   90.00
_cell.angle_gamma   90.00
#
_symmetry.space_group_name_H-M   'P 1'
#
loop_
_entity.id
_entity.type
_entity.pdbx_description
1 polymer ?
#
loop_
_entity_poly.entity_id
_entity_poly.type
_entity_poly.pdbx_seq_one_letter_code
_entity_poly.pdbx_strand_id
1 'polypeptide(L)'
;MLAKCAEVMGWSGIVINGCIRDVDEINRCEIGVRALATCPVRPIKSGGGQKHVPINIGGIWIQDGQWLYADGDGILVSTSQLSI
;
A
#
# COMPACT_ATOMS: atom_id res chain seq x y z
N MET A 1 15.39 -3.72 -2.83
CA MET A 1 14.34 -3.24 -1.91
C MET A 1 12.98 -3.36 -2.60
N LEU A 2 11.91 -3.73 -1.88
CA LEU A 2 10.58 -3.98 -2.50
C LEU A 2 9.93 -2.71 -3.09
N ALA A 3 10.05 -1.55 -2.43
CA ALA A 3 9.51 -0.30 -2.95
C ALA A 3 10.13 0.06 -4.31
N LYS A 4 11.46 -0.06 -4.45
CA LYS A 4 12.15 0.18 -5.73
C LYS A 4 11.73 -0.82 -6.82
N CYS A 5 11.45 -2.07 -6.47
CA CYS A 5 10.91 -3.03 -7.43
C CYS A 5 9.52 -2.62 -7.92
N ALA A 6 8.64 -2.15 -7.03
CA ALA A 6 7.31 -1.69 -7.40
C ALA A 6 7.35 -0.45 -8.31
N GLU A 7 8.26 0.50 -8.03
CA GLU A 7 8.54 1.63 -8.92
C GLU A 7 8.91 1.15 -10.34
N VAL A 8 9.87 0.24 -10.47
CA VAL A 8 10.32 -0.30 -11.76
C VAL A 8 9.21 -1.06 -12.49
N MET A 9 8.29 -1.69 -11.75
CA MET A 9 7.12 -2.37 -12.30
C MET A 9 5.97 -1.41 -12.66
N GLY A 10 6.13 -0.10 -12.48
CA GLY A 10 5.13 0.90 -12.83
C GLY A 10 3.93 0.97 -11.88
N TRP A 11 4.07 0.54 -10.63
CA TRP A 11 3.02 0.67 -9.62
C TRP A 11 2.87 2.13 -9.20
N SER A 12 1.65 2.64 -9.15
CA SER A 12 1.38 4.00 -8.65
C SER A 12 1.65 4.15 -7.15
N GLY A 13 1.41 3.09 -6.38
CA GLY A 13 1.57 3.13 -4.93
C GLY A 13 1.28 1.82 -4.21
N ILE A 14 1.59 1.80 -2.90
CA ILE A 14 1.32 0.70 -1.99
C ILE A 14 0.76 1.26 -0.67
N VAL A 15 -0.36 0.70 -0.22
CA VAL A 15 -0.92 0.95 1.11
C VAL A 15 -0.75 -0.30 1.96
N ILE A 16 -0.19 -0.14 3.15
CA ILE A 16 0.07 -1.22 4.10
C ILE A 16 -0.67 -0.92 5.41
N ASN A 17 -1.66 -1.74 5.76
CA ASN A 17 -2.26 -1.74 7.11
C ASN A 17 -1.32 -2.45 8.10
N GLY A 18 -0.17 -1.84 8.37
CA GLY A 18 0.91 -2.41 9.17
C GLY A 18 2.17 -1.54 9.15
N CYS A 19 3.29 -2.09 9.60
CA CYS A 19 4.56 -1.37 9.69
C CYS A 19 5.46 -1.61 8.48
N ILE A 20 6.28 -0.61 8.14
CA ILE A 20 7.33 -0.67 7.12
C ILE A 20 8.72 -0.47 7.72
N ARG A 21 9.76 -0.64 6.93
CA ARG A 21 11.17 -0.38 7.29
C ARG A 21 11.89 0.29 6.13
N ASP A 22 13.13 0.72 6.37
CA ASP A 22 13.99 1.34 5.34
C ASP A 22 13.38 2.65 4.79
N VAL A 23 12.78 3.47 5.66
CA VAL A 23 12.01 4.68 5.25
C VAL A 23 12.82 5.68 4.44
N ASP A 24 14.10 5.86 4.74
CA ASP A 24 14.96 6.76 3.98
C ASP A 24 15.17 6.29 2.54
N GLU A 25 15.20 4.98 2.31
CA GLU A 25 15.29 4.42 0.96
C GLU A 25 13.94 4.49 0.23
N ILE A 26 12.85 4.22 0.94
CA ILE A 26 11.48 4.32 0.39
C ILE A 26 11.19 5.75 -0.06
N ASN A 27 11.54 6.75 0.75
CA ASN A 27 11.34 8.17 0.43
C ASN A 27 12.16 8.67 -0.77
N ARG A 28 13.14 7.89 -1.25
CA ARG A 28 13.90 8.16 -2.48
C ARG A 28 13.32 7.46 -3.71
N CYS A 29 12.25 6.68 -3.56
CA CYS A 29 11.59 6.01 -4.66
C CYS A 29 10.45 6.87 -5.20
N GLU A 30 10.25 6.85 -6.51
CA GLU A 30 9.19 7.60 -7.20
C GLU A 30 7.86 6.82 -7.20
N ILE A 31 7.40 6.46 -6.00
CA ILE A 31 6.20 5.64 -5.75
C ILE A 31 5.56 6.06 -4.43
N GLY A 32 4.23 6.14 -4.40
CA GLY A 32 3.49 6.39 -3.16
C GLY A 32 3.54 5.20 -2.19
N VAL A 33 3.91 5.43 -0.92
CA VAL A 33 3.83 4.41 0.13
C VAL A 33 3.15 4.96 1.38
N ARG A 34 2.08 4.31 1.83
CA ARG A 34 1.38 4.65 3.09
C ARG A 34 1.40 3.45 4.03
N ALA A 35 1.79 3.68 5.28
CA ALA A 35 1.86 2.66 6.32
C ALA A 35 1.45 3.25 7.68
N LEU A 36 1.17 2.39 8.67
CA LEU A 36 0.77 2.82 10.02
C LEU A 36 1.97 3.30 10.86
N ALA A 37 3.13 2.69 10.69
CA ALA A 37 4.33 2.99 11.46
C ALA A 37 5.60 2.43 10.80
N THR A 38 6.74 2.74 11.39
CA THR A 38 8.03 2.14 11.05
C THR A 38 8.42 1.10 12.10
N CYS A 39 8.96 -0.05 11.69
CA CYS A 39 9.50 -1.07 12.57
C CYS A 39 10.83 -1.59 12.01
N PRO A 40 11.93 -1.58 12.78
CA PRO A 40 13.23 -2.06 12.28
C PRO A 40 13.27 -3.58 12.11
N VAL A 41 12.40 -4.31 12.80
CA VAL A 41 12.36 -5.77 12.78
C VAL A 41 11.85 -6.24 11.42
N ARG A 42 12.61 -7.15 10.80
CA ARG A 42 12.21 -7.77 9.54
C ARG A 42 10.99 -8.67 9.77
N PRO A 43 9.94 -8.58 8.93
CA PRO A 43 8.81 -9.50 9.00
C PRO A 43 9.25 -10.94 8.70
N ILE A 44 8.66 -11.89 9.44
CA ILE A 44 8.88 -13.32 9.22
C ILE A 44 8.10 -13.73 7.96
N LYS A 45 8.78 -14.39 7.02
CA LYS A 45 8.13 -14.94 5.83
C LYS A 45 7.54 -16.31 6.17
N SER A 46 6.28 -16.33 6.63
CA SER A 46 5.58 -17.58 6.97
C SER A 46 4.90 -18.27 5.77
N GLY A 47 4.95 -17.69 4.57
CA GLY A 47 4.36 -18.26 3.36
C GLY A 47 2.83 -18.22 3.29
N GLY A 48 2.18 -17.68 4.33
CA GLY A 48 0.73 -17.46 4.35
C GLY A 48 0.31 -16.16 3.64
N GLY A 49 -1.00 -15.98 3.50
CA GLY A 49 -1.63 -14.81 2.89
C GLY A 49 -2.66 -15.20 1.84
N GLN A 50 -3.62 -14.31 1.59
CA GLN A 50 -4.62 -14.45 0.54
C GLN A 50 -4.49 -13.25 -0.41
N LYS A 51 -4.81 -13.46 -1.69
CA LYS A 51 -4.82 -12.42 -2.73
C LYS A 51 -6.21 -12.34 -3.33
N HIS A 52 -6.59 -11.16 -3.82
CA HIS A 52 -7.88 -10.91 -4.47
C HIS A 52 -9.10 -11.26 -3.59
N VAL A 53 -8.95 -11.17 -2.27
CA VAL A 53 -10.05 -11.35 -1.31
C VAL A 53 -10.50 -9.99 -0.78
N PRO A 54 -11.81 -9.79 -0.53
CA PRO A 54 -12.29 -8.58 0.13
C PRO A 54 -11.63 -8.42 1.51
N ILE A 55 -11.17 -7.21 1.79
CA ILE A 55 -10.58 -6.86 3.09
C ILE A 55 -11.36 -5.71 3.72
N ASN A 56 -11.43 -5.68 5.06
CA ASN A 56 -11.97 -4.55 5.81
C ASN A 56 -10.83 -3.84 6.54
N ILE A 57 -10.63 -2.56 6.25
CA ILE A 57 -9.64 -1.71 6.90
C ILE A 57 -10.35 -0.46 7.40
N GLY A 58 -10.25 -0.16 8.69
CA GLY A 58 -10.88 1.04 9.27
C GLY A 58 -12.40 1.11 9.07
N GLY A 59 -13.09 -0.04 8.98
CA GLY A 59 -14.52 -0.11 8.72
C GLY A 59 -14.91 -0.06 7.24
N ILE A 60 -13.96 0.17 6.33
CA ILE A 60 -14.20 0.24 4.89
C ILE A 60 -13.86 -1.10 4.22
N TRP A 61 -14.78 -1.60 3.40
CA TRP A 61 -14.54 -2.76 2.55
C TRP A 61 -13.80 -2.34 1.27
N ILE A 62 -12.72 -3.06 0.98
CA ILE A 62 -11.90 -2.89 -0.22
C ILE A 62 -11.92 -4.21 -0.99
N GLN A 63 -12.24 -4.13 -2.27
CA GLN A 63 -12.35 -5.27 -3.17
C GLN A 63 -11.41 -5.10 -4.36
N ASP A 64 -11.02 -6.24 -4.94
CA ASP A 64 -10.19 -6.26 -6.13
C ASP A 64 -10.88 -5.53 -7.29
N GLY A 65 -10.12 -4.74 -8.06
CA GLY A 65 -10.65 -3.93 -9.16
C GLY A 65 -11.23 -2.56 -8.78
N GLN A 66 -11.30 -2.22 -7.48
CA GLN A 66 -11.65 -0.87 -7.04
C GLN A 66 -10.49 0.12 -7.20
N TRP A 67 -10.82 1.40 -7.27
CA TRP A 67 -9.86 2.49 -7.36
C TRP A 67 -9.50 3.01 -5.99
N LEU A 68 -8.20 3.16 -5.72
CA LEU A 68 -7.66 3.74 -4.50
C LEU A 68 -6.95 5.05 -4.83
N TYR A 69 -7.29 6.10 -4.09
CA TYR A 69 -6.65 7.41 -4.16
C TYR A 69 -6.06 7.74 -2.80
N ALA A 70 -4.87 8.34 -2.78
CA ALA A 70 -4.19 8.68 -1.54
C ALA A 70 -3.39 9.97 -1.69
N ASP A 71 -3.42 10.80 -0.66
CA ASP A 71 -2.67 12.05 -0.57
C ASP A 71 -2.18 12.31 0.87
N GLY A 72 -1.85 13.56 1.19
CA GLY A 72 -1.42 13.96 2.53
C GLY A 72 -2.52 13.77 3.58
N ASP A 73 -3.77 14.02 3.21
CA ASP A 73 -4.92 14.04 4.12
C ASP A 73 -5.45 12.64 4.40
N GLY A 74 -5.51 11.78 3.38
CA GLY A 74 -6.11 10.46 3.58
C GLY A 74 -6.09 9.52 2.39
N ILE A 75 -6.99 8.54 2.48
CA ILE A 75 -7.20 7.50 1.47
C ILE A 75 -8.69 7.45 1.15
N LEU A 76 -9.01 7.40 -0.14
CA LEU A 76 -10.36 7.19 -0.67
C LEU A 76 -10.39 5.91 -1.50
N VAL A 77 -11.51 5.18 -1.43
CA VAL A 77 -11.76 4.00 -2.26
C VAL A 77 -13.06 4.21 -3.03
N SER A 78 -13.05 3.87 -4.31
CA SER A 78 -14.19 4.02 -5.21
C SER A 78 -14.41 2.77 -6.06
N THR A 79 -15.67 2.41 -6.31
CA THR A 79 -16.04 1.32 -7.22
C THR A 79 -15.81 1.65 -8.69
N SER A 80 -15.61 2.91 -9.02
CA SER A 80 -15.37 3.40 -10.38
C SER A 80 -14.27 4.46 -10.41
N GLN A 81 -13.62 4.63 -11.55
CA GLN A 81 -12.64 5.69 -11.72
C GLN A 81 -13.34 7.04 -11.57
N LEU A 82 -12.80 7.89 -10.69
CA LEU A 82 -13.24 9.26 -10.53
C LEU A 82 -12.58 10.14 -11.59
N SER A 83 -13.33 11.11 -12.11
CA SER A 83 -12.77 12.21 -12.89
C SER A 83 -12.19 13.23 -11.91
N ILE A 84 -10.88 13.19 -11.76
CA ILE A 84 -10.06 14.12 -10.98
C ILE A 84 -9.36 15.09 -11.92
#